data_AF-A0A101IES2-F1
#
_entry.id   AF-A0A101IES2-F1
#
_cell.length_a   1.000
_cell.length_b   1.000
_cell.length_c   1.000
_cell.angle_alpha   90.00
_cell.angle_beta   90.00
_cell.angle_gamma   90.00
#
_symmetry.space_group_name_H-M   'P 1'
#
loop_
_entity.id
_entity.type
_entity.pdbx_description
1 polymer ?
#
loop_
_entity_poly.entity_id
_entity_poly.type
_entity_poly.pdbx_seq_one_letter_code
_entity_poly.pdbx_strand_id
1 'polypeptide(L)'
;MMTPTDPLPLFPSPTSTFWETEESALPTNPATQQTLTPTVTLTPTPEILPFILFDEPEFMNSAWFRPQLGCDWLVIAGQVWDLRGDAVTDSVSVYLFGELNGYAVDEFRLPGTEKAYGESGYEFALEGFVVDSEDSLYIQLVDANNLPLSHPYLLQTFNDCQKNLILVNFKQVR
;
A
#
# COMPACT_ATOMS: atom_id res chain seq x y z
N MET A 1 -49.31 -17.33 59.02
CA MET A 1 -49.91 -18.59 59.52
C MET A 1 -48.92 -19.72 59.27
N MET A 2 -48.61 -20.47 60.32
CA MET A 2 -47.99 -21.80 60.40
C MET A 2 -46.69 -22.09 59.59
N THR A 3 -45.54 -21.94 60.27
CA THR A 3 -44.49 -22.96 60.61
C THR A 3 -44.82 -24.45 60.28
N PRO A 4 -43.88 -25.45 60.24
CA PRO A 4 -42.61 -25.55 61.01
C PRO A 4 -41.44 -26.43 60.43
N THR A 5 -40.37 -26.52 61.24
CA THR A 5 -39.45 -27.67 61.51
C THR A 5 -38.27 -28.00 60.57
N ASP A 6 -37.07 -27.51 60.95
CA ASP A 6 -35.89 -28.25 61.51
C ASP A 6 -35.91 -29.82 61.45
N PRO A 7 -34.79 -30.60 61.50
CA PRO A 7 -33.59 -30.33 62.33
C PRO A 7 -32.20 -30.81 61.84
N LEU A 8 -31.15 -30.06 62.27
CA LEU A 8 -29.92 -30.43 63.01
C LEU A 8 -29.14 -31.75 62.67
N PRO A 9 -27.97 -31.99 63.31
CA PRO A 9 -26.72 -31.23 63.41
C PRO A 9 -25.52 -32.19 63.10
N LEU A 10 -24.27 -31.76 63.29
CA LEU A 10 -23.26 -32.49 64.11
C LEU A 10 -21.89 -31.81 64.02
N PHE A 11 -21.61 -31.06 65.08
CA PHE A 11 -20.28 -30.76 65.67
C PHE A 11 -19.47 -32.06 65.90
N PRO A 12 -18.11 -32.06 65.97
CA PRO A 12 -17.30 -31.39 67.02
C PRO A 12 -16.05 -30.64 66.49
N SER A 13 -15.65 -29.49 67.04
CA SER A 13 -14.86 -29.27 68.29
C SER A 13 -13.37 -29.70 68.16
N PRO A 14 -12.39 -29.21 68.96
CA PRO A 14 -12.25 -27.98 69.74
C PRO A 14 -10.88 -27.24 69.53
N THR A 15 -10.86 -25.97 69.96
CA THR A 15 -9.86 -25.31 70.83
C THR A 15 -8.34 -25.52 70.63
N SER A 16 -7.62 -24.39 70.44
CA SER A 16 -6.60 -23.85 71.38
C SER A 16 -5.85 -22.71 70.68
N THR A 17 -6.11 -21.45 71.02
CA THR A 17 -5.35 -20.65 72.00
C THR A 17 -3.84 -20.69 71.75
N PHE A 18 -3.29 -19.68 71.07
CA PHE A 18 -1.90 -19.27 71.26
C PHE A 18 -1.77 -17.75 71.13
N TRP A 19 -0.87 -17.23 71.95
CA TRP A 19 -0.69 -15.84 72.32
C TRP A 19 0.11 -15.12 71.23
N GLU A 20 -0.26 -13.87 70.96
CA GLU A 20 0.43 -13.03 69.98
C GLU A 20 1.43 -12.13 70.71
N THR A 21 2.71 -12.48 70.60
CA THR A 21 3.85 -11.59 70.84
C THR A 21 5.04 -12.19 70.10
N GLU A 22 5.46 -11.58 68.98
CA GLU A 22 6.84 -11.08 68.82
C GLU A 22 7.10 -10.45 67.44
N GLU A 23 7.97 -9.44 67.48
CA GLU A 23 9.06 -9.16 66.54
C GLU A 23 8.77 -8.90 65.05
N SER A 24 8.76 -7.59 64.72
CA SER A 24 9.47 -6.97 63.60
C SER A 24 10.20 -7.89 62.60
N ALA A 25 9.69 -7.98 61.37
CA ALA A 25 10.49 -8.26 60.17
C ALA A 25 10.01 -7.42 58.97
N LEU A 26 10.97 -6.82 58.27
CA LEU A 26 10.88 -5.93 57.11
C LEU A 26 10.07 -6.57 55.94
N PRO A 27 9.26 -5.81 55.17
CA PRO A 27 8.49 -6.37 54.07
C PRO A 27 9.41 -6.84 52.92
N THR A 28 9.42 -8.14 52.66
CA THR A 28 10.01 -8.72 51.44
C THR A 28 8.89 -8.90 50.42
N ASN A 29 8.92 -8.07 49.37
CA ASN A 29 7.96 -8.11 48.26
C ASN A 29 8.36 -9.22 47.27
N PRO A 30 7.48 -10.18 46.92
CA PRO A 30 7.79 -11.18 45.90
C PRO A 30 7.70 -10.53 44.51
N ALA A 31 8.85 -10.22 43.91
CA ALA A 31 8.91 -9.79 42.53
C ALA A 31 8.62 -10.97 41.60
N THR A 32 7.42 -11.03 41.04
CA THR A 32 7.10 -11.84 39.85
C THR A 32 8.03 -11.43 38.70
N GLN A 33 8.99 -12.28 38.37
CA GLN A 33 9.82 -12.11 37.16
C GLN A 33 8.95 -12.40 35.94
N GLN A 34 8.54 -11.34 35.24
CA GLN A 34 8.03 -11.45 33.88
C GLN A 34 9.23 -11.71 32.96
N THR A 35 9.34 -12.93 32.45
CA THR A 35 10.31 -13.25 31.39
C THR A 35 9.80 -12.64 30.09
N LEU A 36 10.34 -11.48 29.72
CA LEU A 36 10.10 -10.88 28.41
C LEU A 36 10.85 -11.74 27.37
N THR A 37 10.15 -12.68 26.73
CA THR A 37 10.67 -13.32 25.51
C THR A 37 10.63 -12.27 24.39
N PRO A 38 11.77 -11.89 23.79
CA PRO A 38 11.75 -10.96 22.66
C PRO A 38 11.08 -11.65 21.46
N THR A 39 9.87 -11.22 21.12
CA THR A 39 9.26 -11.56 19.83
C THR A 39 10.04 -10.78 18.76
N VAL A 40 10.84 -11.49 17.95
CA VAL A 40 11.44 -10.92 16.76
C VAL A 40 10.29 -10.59 15.80
N THR A 41 9.88 -9.31 15.78
CA THR A 41 8.99 -8.80 14.75
C THR A 41 9.85 -8.66 13.50
N LEU A 42 9.71 -9.56 12.54
CA LEU A 42 10.31 -9.41 11.22
C LEU A 42 9.59 -8.22 10.55
N THR A 43 10.17 -7.03 10.64
CA THR A 43 9.77 -5.92 9.77
C THR A 43 10.06 -6.36 8.33
N PRO A 44 9.09 -6.30 7.39
CA PRO A 44 9.38 -6.60 6.00
C PRO A 44 10.47 -5.63 5.55
N THR A 45 11.64 -6.15 5.19
CA THR A 45 12.66 -5.37 4.50
C THR A 45 12.01 -4.83 3.23
N PRO A 46 12.01 -3.52 2.98
CA PRO A 46 11.48 -2.96 1.75
C PRO A 46 12.15 -3.67 0.57
N GLU A 47 11.35 -4.34 -0.26
CA GLU A 47 11.86 -4.95 -1.47
C GLU A 47 12.35 -3.82 -2.36
N ILE A 48 13.65 -3.80 -2.63
CA ILE A 48 14.21 -2.73 -3.43
C ILE A 48 14.18 -3.16 -4.90
N LEU A 49 13.17 -2.65 -5.59
CA LEU A 49 12.87 -2.96 -6.99
C LEU A 49 13.83 -2.26 -7.96
N PRO A 50 13.99 -2.81 -9.19
CA PRO A 50 14.97 -2.29 -10.15
C PRO A 50 14.63 -0.93 -10.73
N PHE A 51 13.36 -0.56 -10.80
CA PHE A 51 12.89 0.73 -11.31
C PHE A 51 12.15 1.53 -10.24
N ILE A 52 12.26 2.85 -10.35
CA ILE A 52 11.50 3.81 -9.55
C ILE A 52 10.79 4.81 -10.46
N LEU A 53 9.80 5.50 -9.90
CA LEU A 53 9.26 6.71 -10.49
C LEU A 53 10.39 7.74 -10.67
N PHE A 54 10.47 8.33 -11.84
CA PHE A 54 11.43 9.38 -12.15
C PHE A 54 10.74 10.73 -12.11
N ASP A 55 10.99 11.46 -11.03
CA ASP A 55 10.29 12.70 -10.65
C ASP A 55 8.78 12.51 -10.40
N GLU A 56 8.11 13.58 -9.94
CA GLU A 56 6.67 13.58 -9.72
C GLU A 56 5.92 13.64 -11.07
N PRO A 57 4.72 13.04 -11.18
CA PRO A 57 3.95 13.12 -12.41
C PRO A 57 3.56 14.56 -12.75
N GLU A 58 3.62 14.88 -14.03
CA GLU A 58 3.23 16.19 -14.54
C GLU A 58 1.84 16.12 -15.19
N PHE A 59 1.06 17.18 -15.00
CA PHE A 59 -0.29 17.30 -15.54
C PHE A 59 -0.38 18.43 -16.55
N MET A 60 -0.91 18.14 -17.73
CA MET A 60 -1.09 19.15 -18.77
C MET A 60 -2.22 18.79 -19.72
N ASN A 61 -2.43 19.65 -20.72
CA ASN A 61 -3.43 19.43 -21.75
C ASN A 61 -2.91 18.42 -22.78
N SER A 62 -3.70 17.38 -23.07
CA SER A 62 -3.33 16.33 -24.03
C SER A 62 -3.18 16.83 -25.46
N ALA A 63 -3.82 17.94 -25.83
CA ALA A 63 -3.76 18.52 -27.17
C ALA A 63 -2.33 18.95 -27.59
N TRP A 64 -1.40 19.11 -26.64
CA TRP A 64 0.01 19.40 -26.94
C TRP A 64 0.73 18.24 -27.66
N PHE A 65 0.37 17.00 -27.33
CA PHE A 65 0.94 15.79 -27.92
C PHE A 65 -0.04 15.06 -28.84
N ARG A 66 -1.34 15.20 -28.57
CA ARG A 66 -2.45 14.51 -29.21
C ARG A 66 -3.56 15.49 -29.65
N PRO A 67 -3.29 16.42 -30.58
CA PRO A 67 -4.27 17.41 -31.03
C PRO A 67 -5.52 16.79 -31.70
N GLN A 68 -5.46 15.52 -32.09
CA GLN A 68 -6.57 14.76 -32.63
C GLN A 68 -7.51 14.17 -31.57
N LEU A 69 -7.09 14.12 -30.30
CA LEU A 69 -7.92 13.64 -29.20
C LEU A 69 -8.73 14.80 -28.63
N GLY A 70 -10.01 14.51 -28.35
CA GLY A 70 -10.92 15.47 -27.74
C GLY A 70 -10.70 15.63 -26.23
N CYS A 71 -11.45 16.55 -25.64
CA CYS A 71 -11.41 16.82 -24.20
C CYS A 71 -11.91 15.64 -23.34
N ASP A 72 -12.64 14.70 -23.94
CA ASP A 72 -13.18 13.53 -23.26
C ASP A 72 -12.12 12.44 -23.03
N TRP A 73 -10.91 12.62 -23.57
CA TRP A 73 -9.82 11.64 -23.45
C TRP A 73 -8.90 11.96 -22.29
N LEU A 74 -8.72 10.99 -21.40
CA LEU A 74 -7.63 10.96 -20.43
C LEU A 74 -6.44 10.22 -21.07
N VAL A 75 -5.28 10.85 -21.06
CA VAL A 75 -4.05 10.29 -21.60
C VAL A 75 -3.05 10.11 -20.46
N ILE A 76 -2.51 8.90 -20.32
CA ILE A 76 -1.43 8.59 -19.36
C ILE A 76 -0.26 8.10 -20.20
N ALA A 77 0.86 8.81 -20.15
CA ALA A 77 1.98 8.57 -21.03
C ALA A 77 3.30 8.83 -20.33
N GLY A 78 4.40 8.44 -20.96
CA GLY A 78 5.73 8.82 -20.49
C GLY A 78 6.81 7.93 -21.06
N GLN A 79 7.94 7.87 -20.36
CA GLN A 79 9.15 7.20 -20.82
C GLN A 79 9.76 6.31 -19.74
N VAL A 80 10.59 5.36 -20.20
CA VAL A 80 11.35 4.46 -19.33
C VAL A 80 12.84 4.51 -19.72
N TRP A 81 13.71 4.70 -18.73
CA TRP A 81 15.16 4.75 -18.93
C TRP A 81 15.92 3.72 -18.11
N ASP A 82 17.02 3.22 -18.67
CA ASP A 82 17.96 2.35 -17.99
C ASP A 82 18.94 3.15 -17.09
N LEU A 83 19.85 2.43 -16.44
CA LEU A 83 20.90 3.00 -15.57
C LEU A 83 21.82 4.01 -16.28
N ARG A 84 22.00 3.87 -17.59
CA ARG A 84 22.87 4.71 -18.42
C ARG A 84 22.11 5.88 -19.02
N GLY A 85 20.79 5.92 -18.86
CA GLY A 85 19.91 6.91 -19.47
C GLY A 85 19.47 6.55 -20.88
N ASP A 86 19.67 5.30 -21.31
CA ASP A 86 19.18 4.83 -22.60
C ASP A 86 17.70 4.43 -22.51
N ALA A 87 16.99 4.59 -23.62
CA ALA A 87 15.58 4.24 -23.73
C ALA A 87 15.37 2.72 -23.64
N VAL A 88 14.51 2.28 -22.74
CA VAL A 88 14.11 0.87 -22.61
C VAL A 88 12.87 0.61 -23.46
N THR A 89 12.89 -0.41 -24.33
CA THR A 89 11.76 -0.69 -25.27
C THR A 89 11.27 -2.14 -25.31
N ASP A 90 12.01 -3.09 -24.75
CA ASP A 90 11.81 -4.53 -25.01
C ASP A 90 11.88 -5.41 -23.75
N SER A 91 12.42 -4.92 -22.64
CA SER A 91 12.62 -5.70 -21.40
C SER A 91 11.55 -5.49 -20.33
N VAL A 92 10.66 -4.51 -20.51
CA VAL A 92 9.63 -4.15 -19.53
C VAL A 92 8.30 -3.86 -20.22
N SER A 93 7.21 -4.01 -19.48
CA SER A 93 5.87 -3.53 -19.85
C SER A 93 5.37 -2.55 -18.80
N VAL A 94 4.66 -1.52 -19.24
CA VAL A 94 3.94 -0.61 -18.34
C VAL A 94 2.56 -1.20 -18.13
N TYR A 95 2.18 -1.34 -16.86
CA TYR A 95 0.92 -1.91 -16.42
C TYR A 95 0.08 -0.82 -15.76
N LEU A 96 -1.10 -0.56 -16.33
CA LEU A 96 -2.09 0.37 -15.80
C LEU A 96 -3.28 -0.45 -15.29
N PHE A 97 -3.62 -0.30 -14.02
CA PHE A 97 -4.65 -1.12 -13.41
C PHE A 97 -5.42 -0.42 -12.30
N GLY A 98 -6.60 -0.95 -11.95
CA GLY A 98 -7.44 -0.46 -10.87
C GLY A 98 -8.87 -0.20 -11.35
N GLU A 99 -9.45 0.89 -10.89
CA GLU A 99 -10.79 1.32 -11.23
C GLU A 99 -10.80 2.80 -11.57
N LEU A 100 -11.60 3.22 -12.54
CA LEU A 100 -11.83 4.62 -12.84
C LEU A 100 -13.30 4.81 -13.20
N ASN A 101 -14.00 5.74 -12.55
CA ASN A 101 -15.42 6.01 -12.79
C ASN A 101 -16.34 4.76 -12.72
N GLY A 102 -16.03 3.78 -11.87
CA GLY A 102 -16.78 2.52 -11.78
C GLY A 102 -16.39 1.45 -12.80
N TYR A 103 -15.41 1.70 -13.68
CA TYR A 103 -14.93 0.76 -14.68
C TYR A 103 -13.55 0.22 -14.27
N ALA A 104 -13.37 -1.10 -14.37
CA ALA A 104 -12.08 -1.72 -14.15
C ALA A 104 -11.11 -1.38 -15.30
N VAL A 105 -9.89 -0.99 -14.93
CA VAL A 105 -8.76 -0.79 -15.85
C VAL A 105 -7.76 -1.92 -15.60
N ASP A 106 -7.31 -2.56 -16.66
CA ASP A 106 -6.35 -3.68 -16.63
C ASP A 106 -5.65 -3.76 -17.99
N GLU A 107 -4.68 -2.87 -18.22
CA GLU A 107 -4.06 -2.67 -19.53
C GLU A 107 -2.53 -2.68 -19.46
N PHE A 108 -1.91 -3.23 -20.50
CA PHE A 108 -0.46 -3.22 -20.67
C PHE A 108 -0.06 -2.42 -21.90
N ARG A 109 1.08 -1.74 -21.83
CA ARG A 109 1.73 -1.07 -22.96
C ARG A 109 3.22 -1.35 -22.98
N LEU A 110 3.75 -1.58 -24.17
CA LEU A 110 5.18 -1.75 -24.39
C LEU A 110 5.82 -0.37 -24.60
N PRO A 111 6.87 -0.01 -23.85
CA PRO A 111 7.64 1.20 -24.12
C PRO A 111 8.17 1.25 -25.56
N GLY A 112 8.23 2.45 -26.12
CA GLY A 112 8.73 2.70 -27.47
C GLY A 112 7.70 2.52 -28.58
N THR A 113 6.43 2.30 -28.23
CA THR A 113 5.29 2.29 -29.16
C THR A 113 4.84 3.71 -29.52
N GLU A 114 4.96 4.67 -28.60
CA GLU A 114 4.55 6.06 -28.81
C GLU A 114 5.73 7.05 -28.84
N LYS A 115 6.31 7.22 -30.02
CA LYS A 115 7.45 8.14 -30.24
C LYS A 115 7.17 9.61 -29.98
N ALA A 116 5.90 10.01 -29.83
CA ALA A 116 5.52 11.38 -29.46
C ALA A 116 6.07 11.80 -28.09
N TYR A 117 6.31 10.84 -27.19
CA TYR A 117 6.85 11.09 -25.86
C TYR A 117 8.34 10.80 -25.74
N GLY A 118 8.97 10.23 -26.78
CA GLY A 118 10.39 9.87 -26.80
C GLY A 118 10.65 8.45 -27.29
N GLU A 119 11.90 8.01 -27.28
CA GLU A 119 12.28 6.71 -27.85
C GLU A 119 11.66 5.52 -27.10
N SER A 120 11.54 5.60 -25.78
CA SER A 120 10.82 4.63 -24.92
C SER A 120 9.39 5.06 -24.58
N GLY A 121 8.82 5.97 -25.38
CA GLY A 121 7.49 6.51 -25.14
C GLY A 121 6.39 5.44 -25.13
N TYR A 122 5.49 5.51 -24.15
CA TYR A 122 4.28 4.67 -24.06
C TYR A 122 3.04 5.56 -23.83
N GLU A 123 1.86 5.06 -24.20
CA GLU A 123 0.60 5.76 -23.97
C GLU A 123 -0.60 4.84 -23.68
N PHE A 124 -1.38 5.24 -22.69
CA PHE A 124 -2.76 4.81 -22.48
C PHE A 124 -3.68 5.99 -22.81
N ALA A 125 -4.63 5.79 -23.72
CA ALA A 125 -5.64 6.78 -24.08
C ALA A 125 -7.02 6.21 -23.74
N LEU A 126 -7.69 6.83 -22.78
CA LEU A 126 -8.95 6.37 -22.19
C LEU A 126 -10.07 7.37 -22.52
N GLU A 127 -11.04 6.96 -23.34
CA GLU A 127 -12.17 7.80 -23.76
C GLU A 127 -13.27 7.86 -22.69
N GLY A 128 -13.75 9.06 -22.37
CA GLY A 128 -14.81 9.29 -21.39
C GLY A 128 -14.34 9.24 -19.94
N PHE A 129 -13.02 9.30 -19.71
CA PHE A 129 -12.38 9.08 -18.40
C PHE A 129 -11.72 10.33 -17.81
N VAL A 130 -12.04 11.52 -18.31
CA VAL A 130 -11.65 12.79 -17.68
C VAL A 130 -12.56 13.05 -16.48
N VAL A 131 -12.20 12.44 -15.35
CA VAL A 131 -12.94 12.49 -14.09
C VAL A 131 -11.98 12.73 -12.94
N ASP A 132 -12.49 13.28 -11.83
CA ASP A 132 -11.71 13.38 -10.59
C ASP A 132 -11.63 11.99 -9.93
N SER A 133 -10.41 11.52 -9.67
CA SER A 133 -10.15 10.32 -8.87
C SER A 133 -8.80 10.45 -8.17
N GLU A 134 -8.73 10.01 -6.91
CA GLU A 134 -7.53 10.16 -6.09
C GLU A 134 -6.97 8.83 -5.58
N ASP A 135 -7.74 7.73 -5.59
CA ASP A 135 -7.39 6.51 -4.84
C ASP A 135 -7.67 5.17 -5.56
N SER A 136 -7.83 5.18 -6.89
CA SER A 136 -8.34 3.98 -7.59
C SER A 136 -7.54 3.51 -8.80
N LEU A 137 -6.62 4.30 -9.34
CA LEU A 137 -5.87 3.96 -10.55
C LEU A 137 -4.37 3.90 -10.26
N TYR A 138 -3.72 2.83 -10.70
CA TYR A 138 -2.30 2.57 -10.45
C TYR A 138 -1.54 2.32 -11.73
N ILE A 139 -0.26 2.71 -11.72
CA ILE A 139 0.69 2.42 -12.79
C ILE A 139 1.95 1.77 -12.22
N GLN A 140 2.48 0.78 -12.92
CA GLN A 140 3.63 0.00 -12.48
C GLN A 140 4.43 -0.52 -13.69
N LEU A 141 5.73 -0.76 -13.52
CA LEU A 141 6.50 -1.56 -14.47
C LEU A 141 6.52 -3.02 -14.07
N VAL A 142 6.38 -3.89 -15.06
CA VAL A 142 6.47 -5.35 -14.90
C VAL A 142 7.36 -5.97 -15.97
N ASP A 143 7.83 -7.19 -15.73
CA ASP A 143 8.54 -8.01 -16.72
C ASP A 143 7.58 -8.82 -17.63
N ALA A 144 8.14 -9.64 -18.52
CA ALA A 144 7.35 -10.50 -19.43
C ALA A 144 6.51 -11.58 -18.71
N ASN A 145 6.75 -11.83 -17.42
CA ASN A 145 6.01 -12.77 -16.58
C ASN A 145 5.06 -12.05 -15.61
N ASN A 146 4.84 -10.75 -15.79
CA ASN A 146 4.07 -9.88 -14.89
C ASN A 146 4.66 -9.78 -13.47
N LEU A 147 5.96 -10.00 -13.30
CA LEU A 147 6.63 -9.74 -12.04
C LEU A 147 6.89 -8.23 -11.90
N PRO A 148 6.62 -7.63 -10.72
CA PRO A 148 6.78 -6.21 -10.51
C PRO A 148 8.26 -5.79 -10.57
N LEU A 149 8.54 -4.77 -11.38
CA LEU A 149 9.86 -4.14 -11.53
C LEU A 149 9.92 -2.76 -10.88
N SER A 150 8.77 -2.16 -10.56
CA SER A 150 8.65 -0.95 -9.74
C SER A 150 7.56 -1.12 -8.70
N HIS A 151 7.51 -0.23 -7.70
CA HIS A 151 6.33 -0.14 -6.85
C HIS A 151 5.15 0.39 -7.68
N PRO A 152 3.90 0.00 -7.37
CA PRO A 152 2.74 0.61 -7.99
C PRO A 152 2.63 2.07 -7.53
N TYR A 153 2.38 2.96 -8.47
CA TYR A 153 2.20 4.38 -8.22
C TYR A 153 0.74 4.75 -8.41
N LEU A 154 0.14 5.41 -7.41
CA LEU A 154 -1.25 5.86 -7.43
C LEU A 154 -1.38 7.12 -8.28
N LEU A 155 -2.24 7.09 -9.29
CA LEU A 155 -2.52 8.20 -10.18
C LEU A 155 -3.70 9.02 -9.71
N GLN A 156 -3.51 10.33 -9.63
CA GLN A 156 -4.58 11.29 -9.48
C GLN A 156 -5.06 11.72 -10.87
N THR A 157 -6.36 11.69 -11.11
CA THR A 157 -7.00 12.19 -12.33
C THR A 157 -7.87 13.40 -12.01
N PHE A 158 -8.09 14.26 -13.01
CA PHE A 158 -8.86 15.49 -12.86
C PHE A 158 -9.98 15.56 -13.89
N ASN A 159 -11.14 16.07 -13.49
CA ASN A 159 -12.19 16.51 -14.40
C ASN A 159 -11.85 17.90 -14.99
N ASP A 160 -10.65 18.02 -15.56
CA ASP A 160 -10.13 19.25 -16.16
C ASP A 160 -9.38 18.94 -17.45
N CYS A 161 -9.89 19.48 -18.55
CA CYS A 161 -9.30 19.37 -19.89
C CYS A 161 -7.86 19.89 -19.98
N GLN A 162 -7.48 20.82 -19.10
CA GLN A 162 -6.12 21.35 -19.07
C GLN A 162 -5.14 20.42 -18.33
N LYS A 163 -5.64 19.32 -17.75
CA LYS A 163 -4.90 18.32 -16.96
C LYS A 163 -5.27 16.89 -17.35
N ASN A 164 -5.75 16.69 -18.58
CA ASN A 164 -6.15 15.38 -19.08
C ASN A 164 -4.99 14.59 -19.71
N LEU A 165 -3.74 15.05 -19.62
CA LEU A 165 -2.53 14.29 -19.86
C LEU A 165 -1.72 14.19 -18.56
N ILE A 166 -1.41 12.97 -18.15
CA ILE A 166 -0.54 12.65 -17.01
C ILE A 166 0.76 12.06 -17.55
N LEU A 167 1.88 12.78 -17.37
CA LEU A 167 3.20 12.29 -17.72
C LEU A 167 3.82 11.55 -16.53
N VAL A 168 4.08 10.26 -16.71
CA VAL A 168 4.64 9.37 -15.69
C VAL A 168 5.88 8.70 -16.24
N ASN A 169 7.00 8.92 -15.57
CA ASN A 169 8.29 8.45 -16.03
C ASN A 169 8.90 7.45 -15.07
N PHE A 170 9.71 6.53 -15.59
CA PHE A 170 10.42 5.53 -14.80
C PHE A 170 11.90 5.49 -15.14
N LYS A 171 12.72 5.19 -14.13
CA LYS A 171 14.15 5.04 -14.31
C LYS A 171 14.69 3.86 -13.51
N GLN A 172 15.58 3.09 -14.14
CA GLN A 172 16.30 2.02 -13.47
C GLN A 172 17.33 2.57 -12.49
N VAL A 173 17.49 1.89 -11.35
CA VAL A 173 18.37 2.32 -10.25
C VAL A 173 19.36 1.25 -9.77
N ARG A 174 19.37 0.05 -10.37
CA ARG A 174 20.33 -1.03 -10.10
C ARG A 174 20.44 -2.03 -11.24
#